data_AF-A0A1Q9AVX3-F1
#
_entry.id   AF-A0A1Q9AVX3-F1
#
_cell.length_a   1.000
_cell.length_b   1.000
_cell.length_c   1.000
_cell.angle_alpha   90.00
_cell.angle_beta   90.00
_cell.angle_gamma   90.00
#
_symmetry.space_group_name_H-M   'P 1'
#
loop_
_entity.id
_entity.type
_entity.pdbx_description
1 polymer ?
#
loop_
_entity_poly.entity_id
_entity_poly.type
_entity_poly.pdbx_seq_one_letter_code
_entity_poly.pdbx_strand_id
1 'polypeptide(L)'
;MTNNPSKTGFFINTNKHSEPYLVPWQNVDLHRMLYALKVWQETWNPVNGPVQLEYDGDPEEGAKDALPKVFPLFRMPAGRHATKFNPLRYQQCSRFWLDLMLEVQTRWNAHALPEDRDEFVTMTKSGKQVQKSRYTSHGMRVAGITILLQAGLSIELVSRMFAGHATILQSIYYAKFEASFMSSSFDDLDVPGMVRARAELFRNAKEMEFDEASSRLVAASPDLMKLALSAVGSWERRDLGICPYSGQRCFDGNPEGGIVEGGPGNCLLCKHHLTGPEYAHAVWSYGCHLLFRLGRMNRRVMALTEEIDQIDAELNIMDQIHNDFRVLYGKKRTTETTRNNVTLDQVPLSKTLAECVRLLAVFEEMERRGLGDDQRRTLITSPNSSLEHTELSEVRQALGLAENAEIYKSTYDPEVSHILISFAQEAARSCGYRPIAMPSRSPEQVNRAARYTVRKMLREVTEQQLIRLEAGAIEMSELLPDDVAEDIFVKGLQLERLDQSPRSDIHQLERAGA
;
A
#
# COMPACT_ATOMS: atom_id res chain seq x y z
N MET A 1 10.37 3.87 -29.00
CA MET A 1 11.68 4.50 -29.25
C MET A 1 11.53 6.00 -29.04
N THR A 2 12.27 6.60 -28.10
CA THR A 2 12.38 8.06 -28.05
C THR A 2 13.39 8.49 -29.11
N ASN A 3 12.91 9.02 -30.24
CA ASN A 3 13.74 9.42 -31.39
C ASN A 3 14.60 10.68 -31.14
N ASN A 4 15.05 10.93 -29.90
CA ASN A 4 15.98 12.01 -29.62
C ASN A 4 17.42 11.44 -29.51
N PRO A 5 18.30 11.66 -30.49
CA PRO A 5 19.65 11.10 -30.53
C PRO A 5 20.57 11.60 -29.40
N SER A 6 20.14 12.61 -28.62
CA SER A 6 20.90 13.14 -27.48
C SER A 6 20.63 12.43 -26.15
N LYS A 7 19.70 11.46 -26.11
CA LYS A 7 19.31 10.81 -24.86
C LYS A 7 19.44 9.29 -24.86
N THR A 8 20.36 8.76 -24.05
CA THR A 8 20.49 7.32 -23.73
C THR A 8 19.50 6.93 -22.63
N GLY A 9 18.96 5.71 -22.66
CA GLY A 9 18.05 5.20 -21.63
C GLY A 9 17.95 3.68 -21.69
N PHE A 10 17.09 3.09 -20.85
CA PHE A 10 16.90 1.64 -20.76
C PHE A 10 15.63 1.21 -21.46
N PHE A 11 15.69 0.14 -22.25
CA PHE A 11 14.53 -0.52 -22.82
C PHE A 11 14.27 -1.83 -22.07
N ILE A 12 13.13 -1.91 -21.38
CA ILE A 12 12.71 -3.08 -20.64
C ILE A 12 11.81 -3.89 -21.57
N ASN A 13 12.38 -4.97 -22.09
CA ASN A 13 11.77 -5.80 -23.14
C ASN A 13 10.93 -6.96 -22.58
N THR A 14 10.98 -7.22 -21.27
CA THR A 14 10.31 -8.32 -20.57
C THR A 14 9.62 -7.77 -19.33
N ASN A 15 8.34 -8.07 -19.17
CA ASN A 15 7.57 -7.70 -17.99
C ASN A 15 6.52 -8.76 -17.66
N LYS A 16 6.24 -8.96 -16.37
CA LYS A 16 5.33 -9.97 -15.82
C LYS A 16 3.89 -9.77 -16.29
N HIS A 17 3.44 -8.51 -16.45
CA HIS A 17 2.02 -8.20 -16.70
C HIS A 17 1.79 -7.02 -17.66
N SER A 18 2.80 -6.51 -18.38
CA SER A 18 2.63 -5.35 -19.28
C SER A 18 3.44 -5.45 -20.58
N GLU A 19 3.12 -4.55 -21.52
CA GLU A 19 3.94 -4.34 -22.72
C GLU A 19 5.35 -3.81 -22.40
N PRO A 20 6.35 -4.08 -23.27
CA PRO A 20 7.67 -3.49 -23.19
C PRO A 20 7.63 -1.96 -23.07
N TYR A 21 8.52 -1.39 -22.27
CA TYR A 21 8.55 0.04 -22.02
C TYR A 21 9.97 0.60 -21.98
N LEU A 22 10.07 1.92 -22.14
CA LEU A 22 11.34 2.64 -22.14
C LEU A 22 11.44 3.50 -20.89
N VAL A 23 12.58 3.40 -20.21
CA VAL A 23 12.94 4.21 -19.05
C VAL A 23 13.98 5.24 -19.52
N PRO A 24 13.61 6.52 -19.70
CA PRO A 24 14.51 7.56 -20.19
C PRO A 24 15.44 8.07 -19.07
N TRP A 25 16.08 7.17 -18.33
CA TRP A 25 16.94 7.48 -17.20
C TRP A 25 18.42 7.47 -17.60
N GLN A 26 19.11 8.58 -17.31
CA GLN A 26 20.53 8.79 -17.61
C GLN A 26 21.32 8.92 -16.33
N ASN A 27 21.72 7.78 -15.78
CA ASN A 27 22.71 7.78 -14.72
C ASN A 27 24.10 7.58 -15.33
N VAL A 28 24.94 8.61 -15.22
CA VAL A 28 26.28 8.65 -15.85
C VAL A 28 27.17 7.53 -15.30
N ASP A 29 27.14 7.29 -14.00
CA ASP A 29 27.99 6.27 -13.36
C ASP A 29 27.54 4.85 -13.74
N LEU A 30 26.24 4.59 -13.73
CA LEU A 30 25.68 3.32 -14.19
C LEU A 30 26.02 3.06 -15.66
N HIS A 31 25.85 4.04 -16.54
CA HIS A 31 26.24 3.91 -17.94
C HIS A 31 27.74 3.64 -18.10
N ARG A 32 28.60 4.30 -17.30
CA ARG A 32 30.04 4.04 -17.29
C ARG A 32 30.36 2.60 -16.87
N MET A 33 29.71 2.10 -15.83
CA MET A 33 29.88 0.72 -15.35
C MET A 33 29.41 -0.30 -16.38
N LEU A 34 28.23 -0.10 -16.98
CA LEU A 34 27.69 -0.98 -18.02
C LEU A 34 28.56 -0.98 -19.28
N TYR A 35 29.10 0.19 -19.66
CA TYR A 35 30.02 0.30 -20.78
C TYR A 35 31.36 -0.41 -20.49
N ALA A 36 31.92 -0.22 -19.30
CA ALA A 36 33.13 -0.94 -18.89
C ALA A 36 32.92 -2.46 -18.90
N LEU A 37 31.78 -2.92 -18.37
CA LEU A 37 31.39 -4.33 -18.43
C LEU A 37 31.24 -4.81 -19.88
N LYS A 38 30.65 -4.02 -20.76
CA LYS A 38 30.51 -4.34 -22.20
C LYS A 38 31.88 -4.54 -22.84
N VAL A 39 32.79 -3.60 -22.67
CA VAL A 39 34.16 -3.67 -23.22
C VAL A 39 34.88 -4.91 -22.68
N TRP A 40 34.77 -5.18 -21.39
CA TRP A 40 35.36 -6.37 -20.78
C TRP A 40 34.80 -7.66 -21.38
N GLN A 41 33.48 -7.75 -21.50
CA GLN A 41 32.77 -8.89 -22.09
C GLN A 41 33.12 -9.10 -23.56
N GLU A 42 33.27 -8.03 -24.34
CA GLU A 42 33.71 -8.10 -25.75
C GLU A 42 35.16 -8.55 -25.89
N THR A 43 36.02 -8.15 -24.95
CA THR A 43 37.45 -8.48 -24.97
C THR A 43 37.71 -9.93 -24.54
N TRP A 44 37.05 -10.38 -23.47
CA TRP A 44 37.43 -11.61 -22.76
C TRP A 44 36.38 -12.73 -22.86
N ASN A 45 35.14 -12.41 -23.24
CA ASN A 45 34.04 -13.38 -23.32
C ASN A 45 33.10 -13.10 -24.51
N PRO A 46 33.64 -12.97 -25.75
CA PRO A 46 32.88 -12.50 -26.91
C PRO A 46 31.75 -13.45 -27.30
N VAL A 47 30.62 -12.90 -27.71
CA VAL A 47 29.43 -13.64 -28.17
C VAL A 47 29.43 -13.79 -29.70
N ASN A 48 29.13 -14.98 -30.21
CA ASN A 48 29.12 -15.26 -31.65
C ASN A 48 27.75 -15.01 -32.32
N GLY A 49 26.72 -14.70 -31.53
CA GLY A 49 25.35 -14.50 -32.01
C GLY A 49 24.37 -14.24 -30.87
N PRO A 50 23.12 -13.89 -31.19
CA PRO A 50 22.09 -13.66 -30.18
C PRO A 50 21.72 -14.96 -29.47
N VAL A 51 21.43 -14.87 -28.18
CA VAL A 51 21.07 -15.98 -27.30
C VAL A 51 19.56 -15.96 -27.07
N GLN A 52 18.91 -17.11 -27.26
CA GLN A 52 17.52 -17.33 -26.86
C GLN A 52 17.48 -17.44 -25.33
N LEU A 53 16.73 -16.55 -24.67
CA LEU A 53 16.53 -16.64 -23.24
C LEU A 53 15.52 -17.76 -22.92
N GLU A 54 15.74 -18.40 -21.78
CA GLU A 54 14.88 -19.43 -21.18
C GLU A 54 14.49 -18.97 -19.77
N TYR A 55 13.32 -19.40 -19.28
CA TYR A 55 12.91 -19.12 -17.91
C TYR A 55 13.75 -19.96 -16.93
N ASP A 56 14.15 -19.35 -15.81
CA ASP A 56 14.73 -20.08 -14.68
C ASP A 56 13.58 -20.78 -13.90
N GLY A 57 13.12 -21.94 -14.40
CA GLY A 57 12.01 -22.71 -13.82
C GLY A 57 10.78 -22.78 -14.73
N ASP A 58 9.66 -23.26 -14.19
CA ASP A 58 8.39 -23.30 -14.93
C ASP A 58 7.87 -21.88 -15.16
N PRO A 59 7.46 -21.51 -16.38
CA PRO A 59 6.84 -20.22 -16.63
C PRO A 59 5.59 -20.07 -15.75
N GLU A 60 5.52 -18.98 -14.98
CA GLU A 60 4.30 -18.65 -14.24
C GLU A 60 3.14 -18.36 -15.22
N GLU A 61 1.92 -18.62 -14.78
CA GLU A 61 0.69 -18.44 -15.56
C GLU A 61 0.59 -16.97 -16.06
N GLY A 62 0.49 -16.79 -17.39
CA GLY A 62 0.48 -15.48 -18.06
C GLY A 62 1.81 -15.00 -18.66
N ALA A 63 2.89 -15.79 -18.55
CA ALA A 63 4.16 -15.50 -19.22
C ALA A 63 4.08 -15.73 -20.75
N LYS A 64 4.66 -14.83 -21.57
CA LYS A 64 4.71 -15.01 -23.04
C LYS A 64 5.48 -16.30 -23.39
N ASP A 65 4.99 -17.04 -24.40
CA ASP A 65 5.49 -18.36 -24.85
C ASP A 65 6.99 -18.41 -25.17
N ALA A 66 7.62 -17.26 -25.50
CA ALA A 66 9.06 -17.19 -25.71
C ALA A 66 9.64 -15.84 -25.24
N LEU A 67 10.68 -15.90 -24.39
CA LEU A 67 11.50 -14.74 -24.05
C LEU A 67 12.26 -14.21 -25.29
N PRO A 68 12.67 -12.94 -25.32
CA PRO A 68 13.34 -12.37 -26.47
C PRO A 68 14.75 -12.96 -26.69
N LYS A 69 15.20 -12.95 -27.95
CA LYS A 69 16.60 -13.18 -28.30
C LYS A 69 17.43 -11.93 -27.97
N VAL A 70 18.50 -12.07 -27.21
CA VAL A 70 19.30 -10.94 -26.72
C VAL A 70 20.81 -11.20 -26.85
N PHE A 71 21.62 -10.15 -26.74
CA PHE A 71 23.05 -10.26 -26.47
C PHE A 71 23.28 -9.99 -24.97
N PRO A 72 23.38 -11.03 -24.12
CA PRO A 72 23.35 -10.86 -22.67
C PRO A 72 24.62 -10.17 -22.18
N LEU A 73 24.52 -8.95 -21.67
CA LEU A 73 25.65 -8.23 -21.08
C LEU A 73 26.11 -8.90 -19.77
N PHE A 74 25.17 -9.30 -18.93
CA PHE A 74 25.43 -10.03 -17.69
C PHE A 74 25.50 -11.54 -17.98
N ARG A 75 26.72 -12.02 -18.19
CA ARG A 75 27.00 -13.43 -18.50
C ARG A 75 28.33 -13.89 -17.91
N MET A 76 28.43 -15.18 -17.61
CA MET A 76 29.68 -15.78 -17.16
C MET A 76 30.50 -16.30 -18.36
N PRO A 77 31.84 -16.33 -18.25
CA PRO A 77 32.66 -17.07 -19.20
C PRO A 77 32.30 -18.55 -19.13
N ALA A 78 32.29 -19.23 -20.28
CA ALA A 78 31.95 -20.65 -20.36
C ALA A 78 32.90 -21.49 -19.49
N GLY A 79 32.37 -22.16 -18.47
CA GLY A 79 33.10 -23.14 -17.68
C GLY A 79 33.32 -24.45 -18.45
N ARG A 80 34.07 -25.40 -17.87
CA ARG A 80 34.41 -26.71 -18.48
C ARG A 80 33.21 -27.56 -18.94
N HIS A 81 31.98 -27.24 -18.51
CA HIS A 81 30.76 -27.99 -18.84
C HIS A 81 29.56 -27.11 -19.25
N ALA A 82 29.77 -25.83 -19.58
CA ALA A 82 28.68 -24.93 -19.99
C ALA A 82 28.69 -24.71 -21.51
N THR A 83 27.49 -24.61 -22.11
CA THR A 83 27.31 -24.01 -23.44
C THR A 83 27.97 -22.63 -23.46
N LYS A 84 28.52 -22.22 -24.62
CA LYS A 84 29.48 -21.10 -24.73
C LYS A 84 28.98 -19.74 -24.22
N PHE A 85 27.69 -19.57 -23.92
CA PHE A 85 27.09 -18.31 -23.46
C PHE A 85 26.02 -18.60 -22.41
N ASN A 86 26.33 -18.36 -21.13
CA ASN A 86 25.39 -18.62 -20.04
C ASN A 86 25.01 -17.28 -19.36
N PRO A 87 23.79 -16.77 -19.60
CA PRO A 87 23.22 -15.70 -18.77
C PRO A 87 23.31 -16.07 -17.29
N LEU A 88 23.38 -15.06 -16.42
CA LEU A 88 23.40 -15.30 -14.98
C LEU A 88 22.08 -15.92 -14.52
N ARG A 89 22.18 -17.06 -13.84
CA ARG A 89 21.03 -17.69 -13.17
C ARG A 89 20.71 -16.98 -11.86
N TYR A 90 19.46 -17.07 -11.41
CA TYR A 90 19.01 -16.46 -10.15
C TYR A 90 19.91 -16.83 -8.95
N GLN A 91 20.29 -18.10 -8.81
CA GLN A 91 21.17 -18.57 -7.72
C GLN A 91 22.54 -17.88 -7.72
N GLN A 92 23.08 -17.59 -8.91
CA GLN A 92 24.36 -16.90 -9.06
C GLN A 92 24.23 -15.43 -8.67
N CYS A 93 23.16 -14.76 -9.11
CA CYS A 93 22.84 -13.39 -8.69
C CYS A 93 22.67 -13.28 -7.17
N SER A 94 21.96 -14.22 -6.56
CA SER A 94 21.79 -14.31 -5.10
C SER A 94 23.13 -14.47 -4.39
N ARG A 95 24.03 -15.32 -4.93
CA ARG A 95 25.37 -15.48 -4.38
C ARG A 95 26.21 -14.21 -4.45
N PHE A 96 26.24 -13.54 -5.61
CA PHE A 96 26.95 -12.26 -5.75
C PHE A 96 26.40 -11.18 -4.82
N TRP A 97 25.09 -11.16 -4.60
CA TRP A 97 24.47 -10.24 -3.65
C TRP A 97 24.97 -10.48 -2.21
N LEU A 98 25.03 -11.74 -1.77
CA LEU A 98 25.54 -12.07 -0.44
C LEU A 98 27.01 -11.68 -0.26
N ASP A 99 27.84 -11.95 -1.27
CA ASP A 99 29.25 -11.57 -1.23
C ASP A 99 29.43 -10.03 -1.25
N LEU A 100 28.58 -9.30 -1.97
CA LEU A 100 28.51 -7.83 -1.92
C LEU A 100 28.14 -7.32 -0.52
N MET A 101 27.14 -7.90 0.13
CA MET A 101 26.74 -7.48 1.48
C MET A 101 27.87 -7.68 2.50
N LEU A 102 28.65 -8.75 2.38
CA LEU A 102 29.83 -8.97 3.22
C LEU A 102 30.90 -7.89 3.00
N GLU A 103 31.16 -7.51 1.75
CA GLU A 103 32.10 -6.44 1.42
C GLU A 103 31.63 -5.08 1.97
N VAL A 104 30.33 -4.79 1.85
CA VAL A 104 29.73 -3.56 2.40
C VAL A 104 29.90 -3.52 3.92
N GLN A 105 29.58 -4.62 4.62
CA GLN A 105 29.77 -4.72 6.07
C GLN A 105 31.23 -4.51 6.45
N THR A 106 32.16 -5.14 5.71
CA THR A 106 33.59 -5.05 5.95
C THR A 106 34.09 -3.61 5.82
N ARG A 107 33.69 -2.91 4.76
CA ARG A 107 34.08 -1.50 4.54
C ARG A 107 33.43 -0.57 5.55
N TRP A 108 32.16 -0.78 5.88
CA TRP A 108 31.46 0.00 6.90
C TRP A 108 32.18 -0.09 8.25
N ASN A 109 32.40 -1.31 8.73
CA ASN A 109 33.03 -1.55 10.03
C ASN A 109 34.51 -1.14 10.09
N ALA A 110 35.19 -1.05 8.94
CA ALA A 110 36.55 -0.54 8.84
C ALA A 110 36.66 0.97 9.10
N HIS A 111 35.58 1.73 8.83
CA HIS A 111 35.54 3.19 8.98
C HIS A 111 34.64 3.66 10.14
N ALA A 112 33.72 2.82 10.61
CA ALA A 112 32.82 3.12 11.71
C ALA A 112 33.53 3.10 13.08
N LEU A 113 33.06 3.95 13.99
CA LEU A 113 33.42 3.89 15.41
C LEU A 113 32.95 2.55 16.00
N PRO A 114 33.62 2.01 17.04
CA PRO A 114 33.28 0.71 17.61
C PRO A 114 31.79 0.53 17.98
N GLU A 115 31.14 1.60 18.45
CA GLU A 115 29.73 1.67 18.82
C GLU A 115 28.75 1.67 17.62
N ASP A 116 29.21 2.06 16.42
CA ASP A 116 28.41 2.17 15.19
C ASP A 116 28.62 1.00 14.22
N ARG A 117 29.39 -0.01 14.64
CA ARG A 117 29.61 -1.24 13.87
C ARG A 117 28.34 -2.07 13.85
N ASP A 118 28.07 -2.69 12.71
CA ASP A 118 26.89 -3.54 12.53
C ASP A 118 27.26 -4.85 11.86
N GLU A 119 26.58 -5.92 12.25
CA GLU A 119 26.70 -7.26 11.68
C GLU A 119 25.37 -7.67 11.09
N PHE A 120 25.22 -7.40 9.79
CA PHE A 120 24.02 -7.74 9.02
C PHE A 120 24.22 -8.95 8.10
N VAL A 121 25.38 -9.61 8.16
CA VAL A 121 25.72 -10.80 7.38
C VAL A 121 26.03 -11.96 8.30
N THR A 122 25.39 -13.11 8.08
CA THR A 122 25.66 -14.36 8.79
C THR A 122 26.52 -15.29 7.94
N MET A 123 27.66 -15.72 8.48
CA MET A 123 28.53 -16.71 7.85
C MET A 123 28.07 -18.15 8.14
N THR A 124 28.42 -19.08 7.25
CA THR A 124 28.23 -20.52 7.50
C THR A 124 29.11 -20.99 8.65
N LYS A 125 28.79 -22.17 9.23
CA LYS A 125 29.58 -22.79 10.31
C LYS A 125 31.06 -23.01 9.96
N SER A 126 31.41 -23.09 8.68
CA SER A 126 32.79 -23.22 8.21
C SER A 126 33.52 -21.88 8.09
N GLY A 127 32.82 -20.75 8.24
CA GLY A 127 33.36 -19.39 8.13
C GLY A 127 33.75 -18.97 6.71
N LYS A 128 33.60 -19.84 5.71
CA LYS A 128 34.11 -19.62 4.34
C LYS A 128 33.12 -18.92 3.42
N GLN A 129 31.84 -18.94 3.76
CA GLN A 129 30.78 -18.44 2.89
C GLN A 129 29.71 -17.71 3.68
N VAL A 130 29.18 -16.64 3.11
CA VAL A 130 27.95 -16.02 3.58
C VAL A 130 26.77 -16.97 3.41
N GLN A 131 26.00 -17.16 4.48
CA GLN A 131 24.76 -17.94 4.50
C GLN A 131 23.54 -17.08 4.21
N LYS A 132 23.43 -15.92 4.87
CA LYS A 132 22.29 -14.99 4.73
C LYS A 132 22.71 -13.57 5.05
N SER A 133 21.94 -12.60 4.56
CA SER A 133 22.06 -11.18 4.86
C SER A 133 20.71 -10.66 5.35
N ARG A 134 20.70 -9.74 6.31
CA ARG A 134 19.50 -8.99 6.73
C ARG A 134 18.95 -8.15 5.58
N TYR A 135 19.82 -7.63 4.72
CA TYR A 135 19.44 -6.87 3.52
C TYR A 135 19.40 -7.79 2.30
N THR A 136 18.20 -8.09 1.83
CA THR A 136 17.97 -8.85 0.59
C THR A 136 17.87 -7.92 -0.62
N SER A 137 18.17 -8.42 -1.82
CA SER A 137 18.03 -7.63 -3.06
C SER A 137 16.60 -7.15 -3.29
N HIS A 138 15.62 -7.98 -2.95
CA HIS A 138 14.21 -7.62 -2.98
C HIS A 138 13.89 -6.54 -1.94
N GLY A 139 14.32 -6.72 -0.68
CA GLY A 139 14.10 -5.75 0.39
C GLY A 139 14.72 -4.38 0.11
N MET A 140 15.92 -4.35 -0.47
CA MET A 140 16.56 -3.09 -0.90
C MET A 140 15.81 -2.40 -2.04
N ARG A 141 15.22 -3.18 -2.96
CA ARG A 141 14.36 -2.63 -4.01
C ARG A 141 13.10 -2.00 -3.42
N VAL A 142 12.44 -2.69 -2.48
CA VAL A 142 11.28 -2.18 -1.74
C VAL A 142 11.64 -0.86 -1.05
N ALA A 143 12.72 -0.85 -0.27
CA ALA A 143 13.18 0.34 0.45
C ALA A 143 13.50 1.52 -0.50
N GLY A 144 14.18 1.25 -1.61
CA GLY A 144 14.49 2.28 -2.62
C GLY A 144 13.23 2.88 -3.26
N ILE A 145 12.23 2.05 -3.55
CA ILE A 145 10.93 2.52 -4.07
C ILE A 145 10.21 3.39 -3.02
N THR A 146 10.18 2.96 -1.76
CA THR A 146 9.59 3.73 -0.66
C THR A 146 10.27 5.09 -0.48
N ILE A 147 11.60 5.15 -0.51
CA ILE A 147 12.37 6.40 -0.41
C ILE A 147 12.03 7.35 -1.57
N LEU A 148 11.87 6.85 -2.80
CA LEU A 148 11.49 7.68 -3.95
C LEU A 148 10.08 8.26 -3.78
N LEU A 149 9.15 7.48 -3.24
CA LEU A 149 7.79 7.97 -2.92
C LEU A 149 7.83 9.03 -1.82
N GLN A 150 8.61 8.82 -0.75
CA GLN A 150 8.82 9.78 0.34
C GLN A 150 9.48 11.08 -0.15
N ALA A 151 10.38 10.98 -1.14
CA ALA A 151 10.99 12.13 -1.79
C ALA A 151 10.03 12.89 -2.75
N GLY A 152 8.75 12.50 -2.81
CA GLY A 152 7.71 13.19 -3.57
C GLY A 152 7.65 12.83 -5.05
N LEU A 153 8.32 11.75 -5.49
CA LEU A 153 8.14 11.26 -6.87
C LEU A 153 6.75 10.66 -7.02
N SER A 154 6.08 10.97 -8.13
CA SER A 154 4.74 10.45 -8.37
C SER A 154 4.76 8.92 -8.44
N ILE A 155 3.77 8.31 -7.79
CA ILE A 155 3.63 6.85 -7.75
C ILE A 155 3.46 6.23 -9.14
N GLU A 156 2.92 7.00 -10.10
CA GLU A 156 2.90 6.63 -11.52
C GLU A 156 4.32 6.49 -12.10
N LEU A 157 5.20 7.46 -11.84
CA LEU A 157 6.58 7.45 -12.30
C LEU A 157 7.37 6.32 -11.66
N VAL A 158 7.18 6.10 -10.36
CA VAL A 158 7.88 5.04 -9.62
C VAL A 158 7.42 3.65 -10.05
N SER A 159 6.11 3.45 -10.22
CA SER A 159 5.52 2.21 -10.69
C SER A 159 5.97 1.84 -12.10
N ARG A 160 5.99 2.83 -13.01
CA ARG A 160 6.35 2.63 -14.41
C ARG A 160 7.87 2.50 -14.62
N MET A 161 8.70 3.21 -13.84
CA MET A 161 10.16 3.25 -14.09
C MET A 161 10.97 2.24 -13.27
N PHE A 162 10.55 1.87 -12.06
CA PHE A 162 11.37 1.07 -11.14
C PHE A 162 10.70 -0.23 -10.70
N ALA A 163 9.36 -0.29 -10.68
CA ALA A 163 8.62 -1.47 -10.26
C ALA A 163 8.26 -2.40 -11.43
N GLY A 164 8.06 -1.87 -12.64
CA GLY A 164 7.62 -2.66 -13.80
C GLY A 164 6.20 -3.21 -13.59
N HIS A 165 5.40 -2.53 -12.78
CA HIS A 165 4.07 -2.99 -12.43
C HIS A 165 3.06 -2.61 -13.51
N ALA A 166 2.15 -3.53 -13.84
CA ALA A 166 1.12 -3.30 -14.86
C ALA A 166 0.08 -2.26 -14.45
N THR A 167 -0.09 -2.05 -13.14
CA THR A 167 -0.95 -1.02 -12.56
C THR A 167 -0.19 -0.23 -11.49
N ILE A 168 -0.53 1.04 -11.35
CA ILE A 168 0.03 1.96 -10.32
C ILE A 168 -0.13 1.38 -8.90
N LEU A 169 -1.18 0.59 -8.69
CA LEU A 169 -1.54 -0.06 -7.43
C LEU A 169 -0.61 -1.15 -6.94
N GLN A 170 0.03 -1.93 -7.82
CA GLN A 170 1.01 -2.91 -7.36
C GLN A 170 2.19 -2.21 -6.65
N SER A 171 2.38 -0.90 -6.90
CA SER A 171 3.35 -0.05 -6.22
C SER A 171 2.82 0.64 -4.96
N ILE A 172 1.50 0.62 -4.71
CA ILE A 172 0.89 1.14 -3.47
C ILE A 172 1.23 0.24 -2.27
N TYR A 173 1.56 -1.04 -2.50
CA TYR A 173 2.13 -1.91 -1.46
C TYR A 173 3.34 -1.29 -0.74
N TYR A 174 4.07 -0.38 -1.40
CA TYR A 174 5.23 0.31 -0.86
C TYR A 174 4.90 1.58 -0.05
N ALA A 175 3.65 2.03 -0.06
CA ALA A 175 3.15 3.20 0.67
C ALA A 175 2.52 2.82 2.03
N LYS A 176 2.74 1.60 2.53
CA LYS A 176 2.30 1.17 3.87
C LYS A 176 2.92 2.12 4.90
N PHE A 177 2.08 2.88 5.61
CA PHE A 177 2.52 3.80 6.65
C PHE A 177 3.37 3.07 7.70
N GLU A 178 4.37 3.77 8.21
CA GLU A 178 5.28 3.23 9.22
C GLU A 178 4.52 2.85 10.49
N ALA A 179 4.74 1.63 10.99
CA ALA A 179 4.09 1.13 12.21
C ALA A 179 4.43 1.96 13.46
N SER A 180 5.53 2.71 13.44
CA SER A 180 5.90 3.70 14.47
C SER A 180 4.85 4.80 14.62
N PHE A 181 4.17 5.20 13.54
CA PHE A 181 3.07 6.16 13.60
C PHE A 181 1.81 5.55 14.25
N MET A 182 1.68 4.22 14.21
CA MET A 182 0.52 3.48 14.72
C MET A 182 0.65 3.05 16.19
N SER A 183 1.85 2.75 16.68
CA SER A 183 2.04 2.16 18.02
C SER A 183 2.04 3.18 19.15
N SER A 184 2.36 4.45 18.89
CA SER A 184 2.32 5.52 19.89
C SER A 184 1.02 6.34 19.90
N SER A 185 0.13 6.12 18.93
CA SER A 185 -0.89 7.11 18.55
C SER A 185 -2.33 6.62 18.64
N PHE A 186 -2.67 5.62 19.46
CA PHE A 186 -4.09 5.20 19.56
C PHE A 186 -4.61 5.09 20.99
N ASP A 187 -3.86 4.51 21.91
CA ASP A 187 -4.32 4.38 23.31
C ASP A 187 -4.19 5.69 24.10
N ASP A 188 -3.37 6.64 23.63
CA ASP A 188 -3.08 7.94 24.28
C ASP A 188 -3.61 9.18 23.52
N LEU A 189 -4.47 9.02 22.49
CA LEU A 189 -4.97 10.15 21.71
C LEU A 189 -5.92 11.07 22.49
N ASP A 190 -5.48 12.29 22.80
CA ASP A 190 -6.35 13.40 23.23
C ASP A 190 -7.15 13.96 22.04
N VAL A 191 -8.12 13.18 21.56
CA VAL A 191 -9.03 13.58 20.47
C VAL A 191 -9.68 14.96 20.74
N PRO A 192 -10.19 15.26 21.95
CA PRO A 192 -10.67 16.61 22.29
C PRO A 192 -9.61 17.70 22.12
N GLY A 193 -8.38 17.45 22.56
CA GLY A 193 -7.24 18.35 22.38
C GLY A 193 -6.93 18.64 20.92
N MET A 194 -6.91 17.61 20.08
CA MET A 194 -6.65 17.74 18.64
C MET A 194 -7.75 18.53 17.91
N VAL A 195 -9.02 18.30 18.26
CA VAL A 195 -10.14 19.08 17.72
C VAL A 195 -10.03 20.56 18.14
N ARG A 196 -9.61 20.81 19.38
CA ARG A 196 -9.39 22.16 19.92
C ARG A 196 -8.22 22.86 19.23
N ALA A 197 -7.09 22.19 19.06
CA ALA A 197 -5.89 22.73 18.40
C ALA A 197 -6.20 23.18 16.97
N ARG A 198 -6.92 22.38 16.18
CA ARG A 198 -7.36 22.78 14.82
C ARG A 198 -8.30 23.99 14.83
N ALA A 199 -9.23 24.05 15.80
CA ALA A 199 -10.15 25.18 15.91
C ALA A 199 -9.42 26.46 16.31
N GLU A 200 -8.42 26.36 17.18
CA GLU A 200 -7.58 27.46 17.62
C GLU A 200 -6.66 27.95 16.49
N LEU A 201 -5.96 27.04 15.81
CA LEU A 201 -5.18 27.38 14.61
C LEU A 201 -6.06 28.11 13.59
N PHE A 202 -7.26 27.61 13.28
CA PHE A 202 -8.15 28.25 12.32
C PHE A 202 -8.57 29.68 12.73
N ARG A 203 -8.77 29.94 14.03
CA ARG A 203 -9.09 31.29 14.51
C ARG A 203 -7.87 32.19 14.42
N ASN A 204 -6.75 31.76 14.97
CA ASN A 204 -5.54 32.57 15.07
C ASN A 204 -4.94 32.84 13.67
N ALA A 205 -5.02 31.88 12.75
CA ALA A 205 -4.53 32.01 11.38
C ALA A 205 -5.18 33.15 10.57
N LYS A 206 -6.36 33.63 10.98
CA LYS A 206 -7.01 34.77 10.33
C LYS A 206 -6.39 36.11 10.71
N GLU A 207 -5.64 36.14 11.81
CA GLU A 207 -5.01 37.34 12.37
C GLU A 207 -3.49 37.34 12.14
N MET A 208 -2.93 36.25 11.59
CA MET A 208 -1.50 36.11 11.33
C MET A 208 -1.03 37.00 10.19
N GLU A 209 0.10 37.65 10.40
CA GLU A 209 0.88 38.27 9.32
C GLU A 209 1.54 37.19 8.45
N PHE A 210 1.94 37.56 7.23
CA PHE A 210 2.46 36.62 6.23
C PHE A 210 3.63 35.76 6.74
N ASP A 211 4.57 36.33 7.47
CA ASP A 211 5.75 35.59 7.97
C ASP A 211 5.36 34.57 9.06
N GLU A 212 4.43 34.94 9.94
CA GLU A 212 3.91 34.03 10.97
C GLU A 212 3.11 32.89 10.31
N ALA A 213 2.20 33.22 9.38
CA ALA A 213 1.44 32.24 8.63
C ALA A 213 2.35 31.27 7.84
N SER A 214 3.43 31.77 7.25
CA SER A 214 4.41 30.95 6.51
C SER A 214 5.19 29.99 7.41
N SER A 215 5.32 30.31 8.70
CA SER A 215 5.98 29.44 9.67
C SER A 215 5.07 28.36 10.26
N ARG A 216 3.75 28.58 10.23
CA ARG A 216 2.74 27.71 10.86
C ARG A 216 1.84 26.94 9.90
N LEU A 217 1.69 27.43 8.67
CA LEU A 217 0.83 26.84 7.66
C LEU A 217 1.63 26.39 6.44
N VAL A 218 1.13 25.34 5.80
CA VAL A 218 1.58 24.84 4.52
C VAL A 218 0.59 25.30 3.44
N ALA A 219 1.12 25.93 2.40
CA ALA A 219 0.38 26.31 1.20
C ALA A 219 1.15 25.84 -0.05
N ALA A 220 0.48 25.78 -1.20
CA ALA A 220 1.12 25.40 -2.45
C ALA A 220 2.18 26.43 -2.93
N SER A 221 1.97 27.72 -2.63
CA SER A 221 2.96 28.78 -2.90
C SER A 221 2.82 29.98 -1.96
N PRO A 222 3.88 30.79 -1.80
CA PRO A 222 3.82 32.05 -1.04
C PRO A 222 2.75 33.03 -1.54
N ASP A 223 2.57 33.14 -2.86
CA ASP A 223 1.59 34.04 -3.47
C ASP A 223 0.15 33.60 -3.17
N LEU A 224 -0.10 32.28 -3.19
CA LEU A 224 -1.39 31.72 -2.83
C LEU A 224 -1.71 31.92 -1.35
N MET A 225 -0.69 31.85 -0.47
CA MET A 225 -0.85 32.19 0.94
C MET A 225 -1.20 33.67 1.15
N LYS A 226 -0.49 34.59 0.49
CA LYS A 226 -0.81 36.03 0.55
C LYS A 226 -2.23 36.32 0.08
N LEU A 227 -2.62 35.70 -1.04
CA LEU A 227 -3.97 35.83 -1.58
C LEU A 227 -5.02 35.28 -0.60
N ALA A 228 -4.75 34.15 0.04
CA ALA A 228 -5.64 33.58 1.04
C ALA A 228 -5.79 34.50 2.27
N LEU A 229 -4.70 35.05 2.78
CA LEU A 229 -4.71 35.99 3.91
C LEU A 229 -5.43 37.30 3.58
N SER A 230 -5.42 37.75 2.32
CA SER A 230 -6.21 38.92 1.90
C SER A 230 -7.73 38.68 1.90
N ALA A 231 -8.17 37.42 1.97
CA ALA A 231 -9.56 37.00 1.84
C ALA A 231 -10.03 36.11 3.02
N VAL A 232 -9.61 36.40 4.25
CA VAL A 232 -9.96 35.64 5.46
C VAL A 232 -11.48 35.50 5.73
N GLY A 233 -12.29 36.41 5.18
CA GLY A 233 -13.75 36.39 5.30
C GLY A 233 -14.42 35.20 4.62
N SER A 234 -13.79 34.60 3.60
CA SER A 234 -14.29 33.41 2.89
C SER A 234 -13.66 32.10 3.35
N TRP A 235 -12.93 32.12 4.47
CA TRP A 235 -12.29 30.92 4.99
C TRP A 235 -13.29 29.98 5.65
N GLU A 236 -13.20 28.71 5.28
CA GLU A 236 -13.96 27.62 5.86
C GLU A 236 -13.01 26.55 6.39
N ARG A 237 -13.26 26.11 7.62
CA ARG A 237 -12.52 24.99 8.22
C ARG A 237 -12.97 23.68 7.58
N ARG A 238 -12.01 22.88 7.13
CA ARG A 238 -12.21 21.51 6.62
C ARG A 238 -11.53 20.50 7.54
N ASP A 239 -11.81 19.22 7.35
CA ASP A 239 -11.20 18.16 8.16
C ASP A 239 -9.69 18.07 7.94
N LEU A 240 -9.24 18.26 6.71
CA LEU A 240 -7.84 18.12 6.26
C LEU A 240 -7.06 19.44 6.24
N GLY A 241 -7.72 20.56 6.57
CA GLY A 241 -7.09 21.89 6.56
C GLY A 241 -8.12 23.01 6.48
N ILE A 242 -7.78 24.06 5.74
CA ILE A 242 -8.56 25.28 5.58
C ILE A 242 -8.80 25.51 4.09
N CYS A 243 -10.03 25.88 3.75
CA CYS A 243 -10.41 26.32 2.41
C CYS A 243 -10.59 27.84 2.41
N PRO A 244 -9.72 28.62 1.73
CA PRO A 244 -9.85 30.08 1.70
C PRO A 244 -11.08 30.60 0.96
N TYR A 245 -11.82 29.75 0.25
CA TYR A 245 -12.88 30.14 -0.68
C TYR A 245 -14.20 29.39 -0.46
N SER A 246 -14.41 28.75 0.69
CA SER A 246 -15.62 27.97 1.00
C SER A 246 -16.11 27.04 -0.13
N GLY A 247 -15.17 26.37 -0.83
CA GLY A 247 -15.47 25.46 -1.95
C GLY A 247 -15.83 26.13 -3.28
N GLN A 248 -15.87 27.46 -3.36
CA GLN A 248 -16.27 28.18 -4.58
C GLN A 248 -15.22 28.18 -5.69
N ARG A 249 -13.96 27.83 -5.37
CA ARG A 249 -12.81 27.85 -6.30
C ARG A 249 -12.17 26.48 -6.48
N CYS A 250 -13.01 25.44 -6.55
CA CYS A 250 -12.56 24.11 -6.93
C CYS A 250 -12.34 23.97 -8.44
N PHE A 251 -13.02 24.78 -9.26
CA PHE A 251 -12.94 24.75 -10.72
C PHE A 251 -11.60 25.27 -11.27
N ASP A 252 -10.78 25.92 -10.45
CA ASP A 252 -9.43 26.37 -10.77
C ASP A 252 -8.40 25.86 -9.75
N GLY A 253 -8.73 24.81 -9.00
CA GLY A 253 -7.89 24.26 -7.94
C GLY A 253 -6.67 23.47 -8.42
N ASN A 254 -6.60 23.08 -9.70
CA ASN A 254 -5.45 22.37 -10.24
C ASN A 254 -4.25 23.33 -10.41
N PRO A 255 -3.02 22.95 -10.00
CA PRO A 255 -1.82 23.73 -10.27
C PRO A 255 -1.62 24.12 -11.75
N GLU A 256 -1.98 23.25 -12.68
CA GLU A 256 -1.87 23.48 -14.14
C GLU A 256 -3.07 24.27 -14.72
N GLY A 257 -4.06 24.59 -13.90
CA GLY A 257 -5.31 25.24 -14.31
C GLY A 257 -6.45 24.25 -14.51
N GLY A 258 -7.68 24.75 -14.35
CA GLY A 258 -8.89 23.93 -14.41
C GLY A 258 -9.23 23.23 -13.09
N ILE A 259 -10.20 22.32 -13.17
CA ILE A 259 -10.80 21.69 -12.00
C ILE A 259 -9.77 20.88 -11.22
N VAL A 260 -9.84 20.97 -9.90
CA VAL A 260 -8.98 20.17 -9.01
C VAL A 260 -9.05 18.68 -9.38
N GLU A 261 -7.90 18.03 -9.41
CA GLU A 261 -7.81 16.61 -9.76
C GLU A 261 -8.54 15.74 -8.73
N GLY A 262 -9.32 14.76 -9.21
CA GLY A 262 -10.23 13.98 -8.36
C GLY A 262 -11.57 14.69 -8.07
N GLY A 263 -11.77 15.90 -8.59
CA GLY A 263 -13.04 16.62 -8.53
C GLY A 263 -13.21 17.50 -7.29
N PRO A 264 -14.26 18.36 -7.27
CA PRO A 264 -14.50 19.29 -6.17
C PRO A 264 -14.54 18.60 -4.82
N GLY A 265 -13.79 19.12 -3.85
CA GLY A 265 -13.67 18.53 -2.52
C GLY A 265 -12.39 17.73 -2.28
N ASN A 266 -11.60 17.42 -3.33
CA ASN A 266 -10.25 16.88 -3.14
C ASN A 266 -9.27 17.97 -2.67
N CYS A 267 -9.41 18.38 -1.40
CA CYS A 267 -8.67 19.53 -0.86
C CYS A 267 -7.16 19.32 -0.87
N LEU A 268 -6.65 18.10 -0.69
CA LEU A 268 -5.22 17.86 -0.65
C LEU A 268 -4.53 18.17 -1.99
N LEU A 269 -5.18 17.89 -3.12
CA LEU A 269 -4.66 18.25 -4.46
C LEU A 269 -5.04 19.67 -4.90
N CYS A 270 -5.76 20.43 -4.07
CA CYS A 270 -6.19 21.78 -4.41
C CYS A 270 -5.10 22.79 -4.08
N LYS A 271 -4.65 23.57 -5.07
CA LYS A 271 -3.62 24.61 -4.87
C LYS A 271 -4.01 25.68 -3.84
N HIS A 272 -5.31 25.90 -3.63
CA HIS A 272 -5.83 26.87 -2.67
C HIS A 272 -5.81 26.35 -1.22
N HIS A 273 -5.48 25.08 -1.01
CA HIS A 273 -5.55 24.47 0.31
C HIS A 273 -4.47 25.02 1.23
N LEU A 274 -4.87 25.34 2.46
CA LEU A 274 -3.95 25.63 3.56
C LEU A 274 -4.08 24.52 4.59
N THR A 275 -2.98 24.08 5.18
CA THR A 275 -2.98 23.06 6.23
C THR A 275 -1.79 23.28 7.18
N GLY A 276 -1.59 22.41 8.17
CA GLY A 276 -0.53 22.55 9.17
C GLY A 276 -0.42 21.32 10.07
N PRO A 277 0.58 21.26 10.97
CA PRO A 277 0.83 20.11 11.83
C PRO A 277 -0.39 19.69 12.68
N GLU A 278 -1.25 20.63 13.07
CA GLU A 278 -2.48 20.37 13.81
C GLU A 278 -3.49 19.50 13.02
N TYR A 279 -3.32 19.36 11.71
CA TYR A 279 -4.09 18.49 10.83
C TYR A 279 -3.43 17.13 10.57
N ALA A 280 -2.25 16.84 11.13
CA ALA A 280 -1.48 15.63 10.83
C ALA A 280 -2.30 14.34 10.98
N HIS A 281 -2.99 14.16 12.10
CA HIS A 281 -3.81 12.96 12.30
C HIS A 281 -5.00 12.87 11.32
N ALA A 282 -5.59 14.01 10.93
CA ALA A 282 -6.67 14.02 9.95
C ALA A 282 -6.16 13.58 8.57
N VAL A 283 -4.99 14.08 8.16
CA VAL A 283 -4.32 13.72 6.90
C VAL A 283 -3.88 12.27 6.91
N TRP A 284 -3.30 11.80 8.02
CA TRP A 284 -2.93 10.40 8.22
C TRP A 284 -4.15 9.48 8.14
N SER A 285 -5.21 9.79 8.88
CA SER A 285 -6.44 9.03 8.88
C SER A 285 -7.09 8.96 7.49
N TYR A 286 -7.01 10.05 6.72
CA TYR A 286 -7.46 10.07 5.34
C TYR A 286 -6.55 9.24 4.42
N GLY A 287 -5.23 9.25 4.65
CA GLY A 287 -4.29 8.34 4.00
C GLY A 287 -4.63 6.87 4.23
N CYS A 288 -4.97 6.49 5.46
CA CYS A 288 -5.44 5.13 5.78
C CYS A 288 -6.73 4.78 5.03
N HIS A 289 -7.69 5.71 4.97
CA HIS A 289 -8.92 5.53 4.20
C HIS A 289 -8.62 5.32 2.70
N LEU A 290 -7.72 6.12 2.12
CA LEU A 290 -7.31 5.98 0.73
C LEU A 290 -6.63 4.63 0.47
N LEU A 291 -5.71 4.19 1.34
CA LEU A 291 -5.05 2.89 1.25
C LEU A 291 -6.06 1.74 1.27
N PHE A 292 -7.03 1.79 2.19
CA PHE A 292 -8.09 0.79 2.28
C PHE A 292 -8.90 0.71 0.99
N ARG A 293 -9.38 1.86 0.50
CA ARG A 293 -10.16 1.95 -0.74
C ARG A 293 -9.36 1.46 -1.95
N LEU A 294 -8.12 1.92 -2.09
CA LEU A 294 -7.19 1.50 -3.14
C LEU A 294 -6.94 -0.02 -3.10
N GLY A 295 -6.75 -0.60 -1.91
CA GLY A 295 -6.59 -2.04 -1.73
C GLY A 295 -7.80 -2.85 -2.19
N ARG A 296 -9.03 -2.38 -1.92
CA ARG A 296 -10.27 -3.02 -2.41
C ARG A 296 -10.42 -2.91 -3.92
N MET A 297 -10.17 -1.72 -4.47
CA MET A 297 -10.19 -1.52 -5.92
C MET A 297 -9.15 -2.42 -6.61
N ASN A 298 -8.00 -2.66 -5.98
CA ASN A 298 -7.00 -3.61 -6.48
C ASN A 298 -7.52 -5.04 -6.54
N ARG A 299 -8.13 -5.53 -5.45
CA ARG A 299 -8.74 -6.87 -5.43
C ARG A 299 -9.79 -7.01 -6.53
N ARG A 300 -10.58 -5.96 -6.77
CA ARG A 300 -11.54 -5.94 -7.89
C ARG A 300 -10.85 -6.01 -9.25
N VAL A 301 -9.77 -5.27 -9.45
CA VAL A 301 -8.99 -5.34 -10.70
C VAL A 301 -8.39 -6.73 -10.90
N MET A 302 -7.83 -7.35 -9.86
CA MET A 302 -7.28 -8.71 -9.93
C MET A 302 -8.35 -9.73 -10.32
N ALA A 303 -9.52 -9.69 -9.68
CA ALA A 303 -10.64 -10.58 -10.02
C ALA A 303 -11.16 -10.37 -11.45
N LEU A 304 -11.23 -9.13 -11.93
CA LEU A 304 -11.62 -8.83 -13.32
C LEU A 304 -10.57 -9.32 -14.32
N THR A 305 -9.28 -9.24 -13.98
CA THR A 305 -8.20 -9.78 -14.83
C THR A 305 -8.30 -11.31 -14.90
N GLU A 306 -8.49 -11.98 -13.77
CA GLU A 306 -8.69 -13.44 -13.74
C GLU A 306 -9.91 -13.87 -14.56
N GLU A 307 -11.03 -13.13 -14.46
CA GLU A 307 -12.21 -13.38 -15.30
C GLU A 307 -11.91 -13.20 -16.80
N ILE A 308 -11.09 -12.21 -17.17
CA ILE A 308 -10.67 -12.01 -18.57
C ILE A 308 -9.80 -13.17 -19.04
N ASP A 309 -8.85 -13.61 -18.21
CA ASP A 309 -7.94 -14.72 -18.55
C ASP A 309 -8.72 -16.04 -18.75
N GLN A 310 -9.72 -16.30 -17.89
CA GLN A 310 -10.64 -17.44 -18.05
C GLN A 310 -11.43 -17.36 -19.36
N ILE A 311 -12.00 -16.18 -19.67
CA ILE A 311 -12.71 -15.96 -20.93
C ILE A 311 -11.78 -16.17 -22.14
N ASP A 312 -10.53 -15.72 -22.06
CA ASP A 312 -9.55 -15.91 -23.13
C ASP A 312 -9.18 -17.38 -23.33
N ALA A 313 -9.04 -18.15 -22.25
CA ALA A 313 -8.83 -19.59 -22.34
C ALA A 313 -10.01 -20.29 -23.04
N GLU A 314 -11.25 -19.92 -22.70
CA GLU A 314 -12.45 -20.46 -23.35
C GLU A 314 -12.55 -20.07 -24.83
N LEU A 315 -12.29 -18.79 -25.16
CA LEU A 315 -12.31 -18.30 -26.54
C LEU A 315 -11.28 -19.00 -27.43
N ASN A 316 -10.10 -19.35 -26.89
CA ASN A 316 -9.04 -20.03 -27.63
C ASN A 316 -9.41 -21.46 -28.07
N ILE A 317 -10.38 -22.09 -27.39
CA ILE A 317 -10.82 -23.46 -27.68
C ILE A 317 -12.07 -23.48 -28.59
N MET A 318 -12.75 -22.34 -28.74
CA MET A 318 -14.01 -22.22 -29.50
C MET A 318 -13.79 -21.90 -30.99
N ASP A 319 -14.69 -22.43 -31.83
CA ASP A 319 -14.78 -22.03 -33.24
C ASP A 319 -15.44 -20.64 -33.37
N GLN A 320 -14.82 -19.75 -34.14
CA GLN A 320 -15.21 -18.34 -34.29
C GLN A 320 -16.59 -18.16 -34.94
N ILE A 321 -17.12 -19.20 -35.60
CA ILE A 321 -18.43 -19.19 -36.25
C ILE A 321 -19.55 -19.46 -35.23
N HIS A 322 -19.23 -19.95 -34.04
CA HIS A 322 -20.21 -20.29 -33.01
C HIS A 322 -20.86 -19.04 -32.39
N ASN A 323 -22.18 -19.06 -32.18
CA ASN A 323 -22.90 -17.91 -31.60
C ASN A 323 -22.39 -17.57 -30.18
N ASP A 324 -22.00 -18.60 -29.41
CA ASP A 324 -21.46 -18.43 -28.05
C ASP A 324 -20.12 -17.69 -28.05
N PHE A 325 -19.30 -17.82 -29.11
CA PHE A 325 -18.06 -17.05 -29.25
C PHE A 325 -18.34 -15.54 -29.22
N ARG A 326 -19.37 -15.09 -29.98
CA ARG A 326 -19.73 -13.66 -30.03
C ARG A 326 -20.24 -13.13 -28.69
N VAL A 327 -21.00 -13.95 -27.96
CA VAL A 327 -21.51 -13.60 -26.63
C VAL A 327 -20.36 -13.47 -25.63
N LEU A 328 -19.47 -14.45 -25.59
CA LEU A 328 -18.34 -14.50 -24.67
C LEU A 328 -17.32 -13.38 -24.97
N TYR A 329 -17.04 -13.11 -26.25
CA TYR A 329 -16.22 -11.98 -26.67
C TYR A 329 -16.84 -10.62 -26.29
N GLY A 330 -18.18 -10.50 -26.38
CA GLY A 330 -18.91 -9.34 -25.89
C GLY A 330 -18.72 -9.13 -24.39
N LYS A 331 -18.82 -10.22 -23.61
CA LYS A 331 -18.56 -10.23 -22.16
C LYS A 331 -17.13 -9.78 -21.85
N LYS A 332 -16.11 -10.34 -22.52
CA LYS A 332 -14.71 -9.92 -22.39
C LYS A 332 -14.55 -8.41 -22.51
N ARG A 333 -15.07 -7.84 -23.60
CA ARG A 333 -14.96 -6.40 -23.87
C ARG A 333 -15.60 -5.54 -22.78
N THR A 334 -16.74 -5.98 -22.24
CA THR A 334 -17.38 -5.27 -21.11
C THR A 334 -16.54 -5.35 -19.84
N THR A 335 -15.99 -6.54 -19.51
CA THR A 335 -15.13 -6.76 -18.35
C THR A 335 -13.83 -5.96 -18.44
N GLU A 336 -13.20 -5.91 -19.61
CA GLU A 336 -12.02 -5.06 -19.88
C GLU A 336 -12.32 -3.57 -19.70
N THR A 337 -13.48 -3.11 -20.18
CA THR A 337 -13.91 -1.72 -20.02
C THR A 337 -14.10 -1.39 -18.54
N THR A 338 -14.76 -2.27 -17.78
CA THR A 338 -14.92 -2.11 -16.34
C THR A 338 -13.57 -2.08 -15.63
N ARG A 339 -12.65 -3.01 -15.93
CA ARG A 339 -11.30 -3.04 -15.36
C ARG A 339 -10.54 -1.74 -15.63
N ASN A 340 -10.60 -1.25 -16.87
CA ASN A 340 -9.93 -0.01 -17.27
C ASN A 340 -10.52 1.20 -16.52
N ASN A 341 -11.85 1.28 -16.38
CA ASN A 341 -12.50 2.35 -15.63
C ASN A 341 -12.10 2.32 -14.16
N VAL A 342 -12.14 1.15 -13.50
CA VAL A 342 -11.69 1.00 -12.11
C VAL A 342 -10.22 1.40 -11.96
N THR A 343 -9.38 1.08 -12.95
CA THR A 343 -7.96 1.47 -12.96
C THR A 343 -7.77 2.98 -13.10
N LEU A 344 -8.56 3.62 -13.96
CA LEU A 344 -8.53 5.08 -14.12
C LEU A 344 -9.00 5.81 -12.85
N ASP A 345 -10.03 5.31 -12.18
CA ASP A 345 -10.55 5.89 -10.94
C ASP A 345 -9.54 5.86 -9.78
N GLN A 346 -8.53 4.97 -9.83
CA GLN A 346 -7.47 4.88 -8.82
C GLN A 346 -6.42 5.99 -8.94
N VAL A 347 -6.25 6.56 -10.13
CA VAL A 347 -5.20 7.56 -10.41
C VAL A 347 -5.31 8.78 -9.48
N PRO A 348 -6.46 9.48 -9.38
CA PRO A 348 -6.59 10.64 -8.50
C PRO A 348 -6.43 10.26 -7.03
N LEU A 349 -6.94 9.10 -6.60
CA LEU A 349 -6.80 8.61 -5.24
C LEU A 349 -5.33 8.36 -4.86
N SER A 350 -4.55 7.80 -5.80
CA SER A 350 -3.13 7.50 -5.61
C SER A 350 -2.29 8.78 -5.50
N LYS A 351 -2.59 9.80 -6.30
CA LYS A 351 -1.96 11.13 -6.19
C LYS A 351 -2.30 11.81 -4.87
N THR A 352 -3.57 11.71 -4.45
CA THR A 352 -4.03 12.24 -3.16
C THR A 352 -3.32 11.56 -1.99
N LEU A 353 -3.10 10.25 -2.07
CA LEU A 353 -2.33 9.50 -1.07
C LEU A 353 -0.86 9.96 -1.03
N ALA A 354 -0.22 10.15 -2.18
CA ALA A 354 1.16 10.66 -2.25
C ALA A 354 1.28 12.04 -1.60
N GLU A 355 0.27 12.89 -1.80
CA GLU A 355 0.22 14.21 -1.15
C GLU A 355 0.01 14.12 0.37
N CYS A 356 -0.77 13.15 0.86
CA CYS A 356 -0.87 12.87 2.31
C CYS A 356 0.52 12.58 2.90
N VAL A 357 1.27 11.68 2.26
CA VAL A 357 2.62 11.29 2.71
C VAL A 357 3.57 12.49 2.71
N ARG A 358 3.54 13.30 1.64
CA ARG A 358 4.35 14.52 1.53
C ARG A 358 4.02 15.51 2.66
N LEU A 359 2.74 15.75 2.93
CA LEU A 359 2.31 16.68 3.97
C LEU A 359 2.70 16.21 5.37
N LEU A 360 2.56 14.92 5.67
CA LEU A 360 2.97 14.37 6.97
C LEU A 360 4.47 14.56 7.22
N ALA A 361 5.32 14.32 6.21
CA ALA A 361 6.76 14.58 6.32
C ALA A 361 7.06 16.07 6.55
N VAL A 362 6.30 16.97 5.91
CA VAL A 362 6.43 18.42 6.13
C VAL A 362 6.01 18.79 7.55
N PHE A 363 4.93 18.21 8.08
CA PHE A 363 4.48 18.48 9.45
C PHE A 363 5.50 18.05 10.49
N GLU A 364 6.08 16.86 10.33
CA GLU A 364 7.14 16.36 11.21
C GLU A 364 8.36 17.29 11.21
N GLU A 365 8.76 17.79 10.04
CA GLU A 365 9.84 18.78 9.91
C GLU A 365 9.51 20.10 10.64
N MET A 366 8.27 20.58 10.52
CA MET A 366 7.82 21.80 11.19
C MET A 366 7.82 21.64 12.71
N GLU A 367 7.34 20.51 13.22
CA GLU A 367 7.38 20.20 14.65
C GLU A 367 8.81 20.10 15.17
N ARG A 368 9.72 19.45 14.43
CA ARG A 368 11.14 19.35 14.81
C ARG A 368 11.84 20.71 14.88
N ARG A 369 11.44 21.66 14.04
CA ARG A 369 11.95 23.04 14.07
C ARG A 369 11.42 23.83 15.27
N GLY A 370 10.19 23.55 15.70
CA GLY A 370 9.55 24.17 16.87
C GLY A 370 10.04 23.66 18.24
N LEU A 371 10.77 22.53 18.27
CA LEU A 371 11.28 21.92 19.49
C LEU A 371 12.71 22.38 19.83
N GLY A 372 13.00 22.54 21.12
CA GLY A 372 14.35 22.78 21.63
C GLY A 372 15.28 21.57 21.44
N ASP A 373 16.59 21.78 21.42
CA ASP A 373 17.60 20.77 21.04
C ASP A 373 17.57 19.47 21.90
N ASP A 374 17.17 19.56 23.17
CA ASP A 374 16.95 18.40 24.06
C ASP A 374 15.65 17.63 23.74
N GLN A 375 14.61 18.31 23.26
CA GLN A 375 13.34 17.68 22.85
C GLN A 375 13.45 17.03 21.45
N ARG A 376 14.35 17.54 20.59
CA ARG A 376 14.67 16.94 19.28
C ARG A 376 15.27 15.54 19.40
N ARG A 377 15.98 15.24 20.49
CA ARG A 377 16.50 13.89 20.79
C ARG A 377 15.43 12.95 21.36
N THR A 378 14.32 13.49 21.86
CA THR A 378 13.25 12.74 22.54
C THR A 378 12.12 12.31 21.60
N LEU A 379 12.01 12.93 20.41
CA LEU A 379 11.38 12.30 19.24
C LEU A 379 12.33 11.23 18.72
N ILE A 380 12.47 10.19 19.55
CA ILE A 380 13.32 9.03 19.31
C ILE A 380 12.75 8.37 18.04
N THR A 381 13.46 8.57 16.93
CA THR A 381 13.82 7.46 16.06
C THR A 381 14.18 6.31 17.00
N SER A 382 13.27 5.38 17.26
CA SER A 382 13.70 4.13 17.88
C SER A 382 14.61 3.52 16.84
N PRO A 383 15.95 3.46 17.07
CA PRO A 383 16.85 2.80 16.14
C PRO A 383 16.53 1.29 16.10
N ASN A 384 15.64 0.84 16.99
CA ASN A 384 15.15 -0.51 17.17
C ASN A 384 13.66 -0.68 16.84
N SER A 385 12.97 0.27 16.20
CA SER A 385 11.75 -0.13 15.46
C SER A 385 12.24 -0.79 14.18
N SER A 386 12.71 -2.03 14.32
CA SER A 386 12.63 -2.98 13.22
C SER A 386 11.28 -2.77 12.56
N LEU A 387 11.32 -2.38 11.29
CA LEU A 387 10.19 -2.25 10.37
C LEU A 387 9.44 -3.60 10.27
N GLU A 388 8.82 -4.04 11.36
CA GLU A 388 7.83 -5.10 11.34
C GLU A 388 6.56 -4.47 10.80
N HIS A 389 6.43 -4.57 9.48
CA HIS A 389 5.22 -4.26 8.76
C HIS A 389 4.18 -5.29 9.20
N THR A 390 3.42 -5.00 10.25
CA THR A 390 2.34 -5.87 10.70
C THR A 390 1.19 -5.77 9.72
N GLU A 391 0.89 -6.84 8.99
CA GLU A 391 -0.31 -6.91 8.19
C GLU A 391 -1.54 -6.91 9.11
N LEU A 392 -2.49 -6.04 8.81
CA LEU A 392 -3.76 -5.92 9.52
C LEU A 392 -4.87 -6.49 8.65
N SER A 393 -5.75 -7.27 9.26
CA SER A 393 -7.01 -7.74 8.69
C SER A 393 -7.88 -6.61 8.19
N GLU A 394 -8.66 -6.87 7.14
CA GLU A 394 -9.60 -5.92 6.56
C GLU A 394 -10.61 -5.43 7.61
N VAL A 395 -11.05 -6.32 8.50
CA VAL A 395 -12.04 -6.01 9.54
C VAL A 395 -11.48 -5.06 10.60
N ARG A 396 -10.20 -5.25 11.00
CA ARG A 396 -9.55 -4.35 11.97
C ARG A 396 -9.31 -2.97 11.36
N GLN A 397 -8.85 -2.92 10.10
CA GLN A 397 -8.74 -1.66 9.36
C GLN A 397 -10.10 -0.96 9.25
N ALA A 398 -11.16 -1.69 8.90
CA ALA A 398 -12.51 -1.16 8.79
C ALA A 398 -13.02 -0.58 10.13
N LEU A 399 -12.75 -1.22 11.27
CA LEU A 399 -13.13 -0.68 12.57
C LEU A 399 -12.41 0.65 12.86
N GLY A 400 -11.09 0.70 12.64
CA GLY A 400 -10.31 1.92 12.84
C GLY A 400 -10.79 3.07 11.95
N LEU A 401 -11.13 2.78 10.69
CA LEU A 401 -11.72 3.78 9.79
C LEU A 401 -13.10 4.25 10.24
N ALA A 402 -13.94 3.36 10.76
CA ALA A 402 -15.25 3.73 11.28
C ALA A 402 -15.16 4.60 12.54
N GLU A 403 -14.14 4.40 13.38
CA GLU A 403 -13.86 5.24 14.55
C GLU A 403 -13.30 6.60 14.13
N ASN A 404 -12.38 6.63 13.17
CA ASN A 404 -11.87 7.86 12.59
C ASN A 404 -12.97 8.71 11.92
N ALA A 405 -13.95 8.07 11.28
CA ALA A 405 -15.08 8.74 10.64
C ALA A 405 -15.99 9.49 11.63
N GLU A 406 -15.97 9.15 12.92
CA GLU A 406 -16.67 9.92 13.96
C GLU A 406 -15.99 11.27 14.24
N ILE A 407 -14.69 11.36 13.97
CA ILE A 407 -13.86 12.54 14.19
C ILE A 407 -13.71 13.37 12.90
N TYR A 408 -13.47 12.69 11.77
CA TYR A 408 -13.20 13.28 10.46
C TYR A 408 -14.22 12.78 9.44
N LYS A 409 -15.17 13.65 9.09
CA LYS A 409 -16.22 13.32 8.11
C LYS A 409 -15.64 13.00 6.73
N SER A 410 -14.48 13.55 6.38
CA SER A 410 -13.76 13.25 5.14
C SER A 410 -13.34 11.78 5.01
N THR A 411 -13.32 11.02 6.11
CA THR A 411 -12.93 9.60 6.13
C THR A 411 -14.13 8.65 6.15
N TYR A 412 -15.35 9.19 6.17
CA TYR A 412 -16.57 8.39 6.13
C TYR A 412 -16.68 7.64 4.79
N ASP A 413 -16.86 6.33 4.90
CA ASP A 413 -17.09 5.44 3.76
C ASP A 413 -18.27 4.51 4.09
N PRO A 414 -19.37 4.54 3.29
CA PRO A 414 -20.48 3.62 3.52
C PRO A 414 -20.06 2.15 3.39
N GLU A 415 -19.07 1.83 2.57
CA GLU A 415 -18.59 0.46 2.39
C GLU A 415 -17.94 -0.09 3.67
N VAL A 416 -17.24 0.75 4.43
CA VAL A 416 -16.67 0.37 5.74
C VAL A 416 -17.78 -0.08 6.69
N SER A 417 -18.91 0.62 6.71
CA SER A 417 -20.07 0.22 7.52
C SER A 417 -20.64 -1.12 7.04
N HIS A 418 -20.73 -1.35 5.74
CA HIS A 418 -21.18 -2.62 5.19
C HIS A 418 -20.27 -3.80 5.58
N ILE A 419 -18.95 -3.61 5.57
CA ILE A 419 -17.99 -4.65 5.98
C ILE A 419 -18.18 -5.02 7.44
N LEU A 420 -18.29 -4.03 8.33
CA LEU A 420 -18.49 -4.27 9.75
C LEU A 420 -19.83 -4.96 10.04
N ILE A 421 -20.89 -4.54 9.35
CA ILE A 421 -22.22 -5.18 9.48
C ILE A 421 -22.18 -6.62 8.98
N SER A 422 -21.59 -6.86 7.80
CA SER A 422 -21.49 -8.20 7.21
C SER A 422 -20.69 -9.14 8.11
N PHE A 423 -19.54 -8.68 8.62
CA PHE A 423 -18.71 -9.46 9.53
C PHE A 423 -19.45 -9.81 10.83
N ALA A 424 -20.10 -8.81 11.44
CA ALA A 424 -20.82 -9.01 12.68
C ALA A 424 -22.06 -9.92 12.51
N GLN A 425 -22.76 -9.84 11.38
CA GLN A 425 -23.84 -10.76 11.02
C GLN A 425 -23.33 -12.19 10.85
N GLU A 426 -22.21 -12.36 10.18
CA GLU A 426 -21.59 -13.66 9.98
C GLU A 426 -21.14 -14.29 11.31
N ALA A 427 -20.54 -13.48 12.19
CA ALA A 427 -20.19 -13.89 13.54
C ALA A 427 -21.43 -14.36 14.33
N ALA A 428 -22.51 -13.58 14.32
CA ALA A 428 -23.76 -13.97 14.99
C ALA A 428 -24.33 -15.28 14.43
N ARG A 429 -24.37 -15.42 13.09
CA ARG A 429 -24.88 -16.61 12.40
C ARG A 429 -24.08 -17.85 12.74
N SER A 430 -22.74 -17.77 12.66
CA SER A 430 -21.84 -18.89 12.89
C SER A 430 -21.79 -19.33 14.36
N CYS A 431 -22.08 -18.42 15.29
CA CYS A 431 -22.26 -18.76 16.71
C CYS A 431 -23.70 -19.21 17.05
N GLY A 432 -24.60 -19.27 16.06
CA GLY A 432 -25.97 -19.75 16.25
C GLY A 432 -26.93 -18.74 16.89
N TYR A 433 -26.72 -17.44 16.67
CA TYR A 433 -27.62 -16.37 17.13
C TYR A 433 -28.38 -15.73 15.97
N ARG A 434 -29.49 -15.06 16.29
CA ARG A 434 -30.22 -14.27 15.29
C ARG A 434 -29.34 -13.17 14.68
N PRO A 435 -29.56 -12.82 13.39
CA PRO A 435 -28.81 -11.75 12.74
C PRO A 435 -28.94 -10.40 13.45
N ILE A 436 -27.88 -9.61 13.42
CA ILE A 436 -27.85 -8.28 14.06
C ILE A 436 -28.80 -7.30 13.36
N ALA A 437 -28.99 -7.44 12.04
CA ALA A 437 -29.99 -6.70 11.29
C ALA A 437 -31.34 -7.41 11.38
N MET A 438 -32.19 -6.94 12.30
CA MET A 438 -33.58 -7.37 12.42
C MET A 438 -34.50 -6.25 11.90
N PRO A 439 -35.70 -6.56 11.36
CA PRO A 439 -36.63 -5.56 10.86
C PRO A 439 -37.04 -4.49 11.88
N SER A 440 -36.91 -4.80 13.18
CA SER A 440 -37.22 -3.89 14.29
C SER A 440 -36.11 -2.86 14.59
N ARG A 441 -34.92 -2.98 14.00
CA ARG A 441 -33.78 -2.08 14.25
C ARG A 441 -33.60 -1.07 13.12
N SER A 442 -33.35 0.20 13.48
CA SER A 442 -32.98 1.23 12.50
C SER A 442 -31.57 0.97 11.94
N PRO A 443 -31.23 1.51 10.75
CA PRO A 443 -29.88 1.41 10.19
C PRO A 443 -28.77 1.87 11.16
N GLU A 444 -29.01 2.93 11.94
CA GLU A 444 -28.06 3.43 12.94
C GLU A 444 -27.90 2.47 14.11
N GLN A 445 -28.98 1.82 14.55
CA GLN A 445 -28.94 0.80 15.60
C GLN A 445 -28.17 -0.43 15.13
N VAL A 446 -28.35 -0.85 13.87
CA VAL A 446 -27.60 -1.96 13.26
C VAL A 446 -26.11 -1.63 13.17
N ASN A 447 -25.75 -0.42 12.70
CA ASN A 447 -24.35 0.00 12.61
C ASN A 447 -23.69 0.03 13.99
N ARG A 448 -24.38 0.58 15.00
CA ARG A 448 -23.88 0.60 16.40
C ARG A 448 -23.69 -0.81 16.96
N ALA A 449 -24.63 -1.71 16.73
CA ALA A 449 -24.54 -3.09 17.18
C ALA A 449 -23.41 -3.86 16.47
N ALA A 450 -23.21 -3.62 15.17
CA ALA A 450 -22.10 -4.19 14.41
C ALA A 450 -20.74 -3.70 14.95
N ARG A 451 -20.57 -2.40 15.13
CA ARG A 451 -19.34 -1.81 15.70
C ARG A 451 -19.06 -2.33 17.12
N TYR A 452 -20.10 -2.45 17.96
CA TYR A 452 -19.98 -3.05 19.28
C TYR A 452 -19.46 -4.50 19.21
N THR A 453 -20.07 -5.31 18.35
CA THR A 453 -19.70 -6.72 18.14
C THR A 453 -18.23 -6.84 17.73
N VAL A 454 -17.86 -6.15 16.64
CA VAL A 454 -16.49 -6.20 16.10
C VAL A 454 -15.48 -5.72 17.15
N ARG A 455 -15.75 -4.60 17.83
CA ARG A 455 -14.84 -4.08 18.86
C ARG A 455 -14.62 -5.07 20.01
N LYS A 456 -15.67 -5.76 20.44
CA LYS A 456 -15.57 -6.78 21.50
C LYS A 456 -14.80 -8.01 21.02
N MET A 457 -15.10 -8.51 19.82
CA MET A 457 -14.38 -9.65 19.23
C MET A 457 -12.88 -9.36 19.08
N LEU A 458 -12.52 -8.17 18.58
CA LEU A 458 -11.12 -7.81 18.35
C LEU A 458 -10.28 -7.67 19.63
N ARG A 459 -10.89 -7.64 20.82
CA ARG A 459 -10.18 -7.70 22.11
C ARG A 459 -9.75 -9.11 22.48
N GLU A 460 -10.50 -10.11 22.04
CA GLU A 460 -10.29 -11.53 22.37
C GLU A 460 -9.51 -12.28 21.28
N VAL A 461 -9.36 -11.67 20.11
CA VAL A 461 -8.82 -12.30 18.90
C VAL A 461 -7.49 -11.66 18.46
N THR A 462 -6.51 -12.50 18.12
CA THR A 462 -5.21 -12.06 17.59
C THR A 462 -5.27 -11.74 16.09
N GLU A 463 -4.34 -10.90 15.62
CA GLU A 463 -4.25 -10.55 14.19
C GLU A 463 -4.04 -11.77 13.29
N GLN A 464 -3.22 -12.73 13.73
CA GLN A 464 -2.97 -13.95 12.97
C GLN A 464 -4.22 -14.82 12.80
N GLN A 465 -5.12 -14.85 13.80
CA GLN A 465 -6.40 -15.55 13.67
C GLN A 465 -7.31 -14.87 12.65
N LEU A 466 -7.36 -13.53 12.64
CA LEU A 466 -8.18 -12.78 11.67
C LEU A 466 -7.69 -12.97 10.23
N ILE A 467 -6.37 -12.91 10.01
CA ILE A 467 -5.78 -13.16 8.69
C ILE A 467 -6.07 -14.60 8.23
N ARG A 468 -6.00 -15.58 9.12
CA ARG A 468 -6.34 -16.98 8.81
C ARG A 468 -7.82 -17.15 8.46
N LEU A 469 -8.72 -16.43 9.12
CA LEU A 469 -10.15 -16.42 8.77
C LEU A 469 -10.36 -15.82 7.38
N GLU A 470 -9.73 -14.68 7.08
CA GLU A 470 -9.84 -14.03 5.77
C GLU A 470 -9.29 -14.90 4.64
N ALA A 471 -8.29 -15.73 4.93
CA ALA A 471 -7.74 -16.74 4.01
C ALA A 471 -8.60 -18.02 3.92
N GLY A 472 -9.68 -18.15 4.70
CA GLY A 472 -10.53 -19.34 4.75
C GLY A 472 -9.88 -20.55 5.44
N ALA A 473 -8.83 -20.34 6.25
CA ALA A 473 -8.07 -21.40 6.91
C ALA A 473 -8.64 -21.79 8.30
N ILE A 474 -9.55 -20.99 8.84
CA ILE A 474 -10.34 -21.28 10.06
C ILE A 474 -11.76 -20.78 9.86
N GLU A 475 -12.72 -21.39 10.54
CA GLU A 475 -14.12 -20.98 10.52
C GLU A 475 -14.42 -19.92 11.58
N MET A 476 -15.44 -19.09 11.34
CA MET A 476 -15.85 -18.03 12.27
C MET A 476 -16.26 -18.58 13.65
N SER A 477 -16.78 -19.80 13.73
CA SER A 477 -17.12 -20.47 14.99
C SER A 477 -15.91 -20.88 15.82
N GLU A 478 -14.72 -20.96 15.23
CA GLU A 478 -13.47 -21.31 15.93
C GLU A 478 -12.78 -20.09 16.55
N LEU A 479 -13.25 -18.89 16.21
CA LEU A 479 -12.67 -17.61 16.65
C LEU A 479 -13.15 -17.15 18.02
N LEU A 480 -14.39 -17.49 18.37
CA LEU A 480 -15.02 -17.05 19.62
C LEU A 480 -15.41 -18.25 20.48
N PRO A 481 -14.85 -18.36 21.69
CA PRO A 481 -15.40 -19.23 22.72
C PRO A 481 -16.88 -18.92 23.02
N ASP A 482 -17.65 -19.95 23.38
CA ASP A 482 -19.09 -19.83 23.63
C ASP A 482 -19.43 -18.79 24.73
N ASP A 483 -18.59 -18.66 25.75
CA ASP A 483 -18.76 -17.69 26.84
C ASP A 483 -18.58 -16.23 26.35
N VAL A 484 -17.63 -16.01 25.45
CA VAL A 484 -17.42 -14.70 24.80
C VAL A 484 -18.58 -14.39 23.85
N ALA A 485 -19.03 -15.37 23.08
CA ALA A 485 -20.17 -15.21 22.18
C ALA A 485 -21.46 -14.89 22.98
N GLU A 486 -21.70 -15.54 24.11
CA GLU A 486 -22.83 -15.22 25.00
C GLU A 486 -22.72 -13.80 25.61
N ASP A 487 -21.53 -13.34 26.01
CA ASP A 487 -21.34 -11.97 26.49
C ASP A 487 -21.68 -10.93 25.41
N ILE A 488 -21.23 -11.15 24.18
CA ILE A 488 -21.43 -10.21 23.08
C ILE A 488 -22.90 -10.23 22.61
N PHE A 489 -23.43 -11.40 22.27
CA PHE A 489 -24.71 -11.51 21.58
C PHE A 489 -25.90 -11.52 22.52
N VAL A 490 -25.81 -12.18 23.68
CA VAL A 490 -26.92 -12.26 24.64
C VAL A 490 -26.88 -11.08 25.60
N LYS A 491 -25.79 -10.92 26.37
CA LYS A 491 -25.71 -9.84 27.38
C LYS A 491 -25.59 -8.46 26.75
N GLY A 492 -24.79 -8.34 25.68
CA GLY A 492 -24.54 -7.07 25.00
C GLY A 492 -25.66 -6.64 24.05
N LEU A 493 -26.17 -7.57 23.23
CA LEU A 493 -27.10 -7.25 22.13
C LEU A 493 -28.50 -7.84 22.26
N GLN A 494 -28.77 -8.63 23.30
CA GLN A 494 -30.07 -9.27 23.57
C GLN A 494 -30.59 -10.09 22.38
N LEU A 495 -29.68 -10.78 21.69
CA LEU A 495 -30.02 -11.67 20.58
C LEU A 495 -30.43 -13.04 21.12
N GLU A 496 -31.51 -13.57 20.56
CA GLU A 496 -31.95 -14.94 20.83
C GLU A 496 -31.02 -15.94 20.12
N ARG A 497 -30.69 -17.03 20.80
CA ARG A 497 -30.01 -18.18 20.20
C ARG A 497 -31.01 -18.87 19.26
N LEU A 498 -30.59 -19.15 18.03
CA LEU A 498 -31.36 -19.97 17.10
C LEU A 498 -31.31 -21.40 17.63
N ASP A 499 -32.47 -21.98 17.93
CA ASP A 499 -32.56 -23.33 18.53
C ASP A 499 -31.64 -24.32 17.79
N GLN A 500 -30.64 -24.83 18.51
CA GLN A 500 -29.94 -26.02 18.07
C GLN A 500 -30.89 -27.19 18.32
N SER A 501 -31.36 -27.85 17.26
CA SER A 501 -31.62 -29.29 17.39
C SER A 501 -30.34 -29.91 17.97
N PRO A 502 -30.40 -30.64 19.09
CA PRO A 502 -29.21 -31.02 19.83
C PRO A 502 -28.25 -31.79 18.93
N ARG A 503 -27.03 -31.26 18.76
CA ARG A 503 -25.91 -32.00 18.19
C ARG A 503 -25.65 -33.21 19.09
N SER A 504 -26.15 -34.37 18.63
CA SER A 504 -25.66 -35.71 18.96
C SER A 504 -25.54 -36.07 20.45
N ASP A 505 -26.64 -36.55 21.03
CA ASP A 505 -26.63 -37.63 22.04
C ASP A 505 -26.27 -38.99 21.38
N ILE A 506 -25.20 -39.05 20.58
CA ILE A 506 -24.69 -40.32 20.03
C ILE A 506 -23.83 -41.06 21.09
N HIS A 507 -23.58 -40.46 22.26
CA HIS A 507 -22.87 -41.13 23.36
C HIS A 507 -23.75 -41.72 24.48
N GLN A 508 -25.09 -41.69 24.35
CA GLN A 508 -25.99 -42.30 25.37
C GLN A 508 -26.63 -43.64 24.98
N LEU A 509 -26.34 -44.20 23.80
CA LEU A 509 -26.84 -45.53 23.41
C LEU A 509 -25.88 -46.69 23.69
N GLU A 510 -24.67 -46.46 24.19
CA GLU A 510 -23.71 -47.53 24.55
C GLU A 510 -23.68 -47.88 26.05
N ARG A 511 -24.61 -47.37 26.88
CA ARG A 511 -24.70 -47.73 28.31
C ARG A 511 -26.03 -48.31 28.77
N ALA A 512 -26.91 -48.69 27.84
CA ALA A 512 -28.16 -49.40 28.14
C ALA A 512 -28.17 -50.86 27.59
N GLY A 513 -27.00 -51.40 27.26
CA GLY A 513 -26.82 -52.76 26.75
C GLY A 513 -25.49 -53.37 27.16
N ALA A 514 -25.23 -53.46 28.48
CA ALA A 514 -24.21 -54.33 29.08
C ALA A 514 -24.64 -54.70 30.51
#